data_AF-A0AA39JE14-F1
#
_entry.id   AF-A0AA39JE14-F1
#
_cell.length_a   1.000
_cell.length_b   1.000
_cell.length_c   1.000
_cell.angle_alpha   90.00
_cell.angle_beta   90.00
_cell.angle_gamma   90.00
#
_symmetry.space_group_name_H-M   'P 1'
#
loop_
_entity.id
_entity.type
_entity.pdbx_description
1 polymer ?
#
loop_
_entity_poly.entity_id
_entity_poly.type
_entity_poly.pdbx_seq_one_letter_code
_entity_poly.pdbx_strand_id
1 'polypeptide(L)'
;MAEALGIASSIITLVDAAHIIVSYLKDVKKAPKERDKLSKELSNLAIYLNAVDQLTRTVDAGDPWLAMVQRLSGPFMQLDVLLKDIKKKLEPASDGMGKMKQRLLWKFSKESIEDALERIERIKSLMIVAV
;
A
#
# COMPACT_ATOMS: atom_id res chain seq x y z
N MET A 1 -27.11 6.16 -0.82
CA MET A 1 -26.15 6.83 -1.74
C MET A 1 -25.04 7.58 -0.99
N ALA A 2 -25.35 8.48 -0.06
CA ALA A 2 -24.32 9.21 0.70
C ALA A 2 -23.40 8.28 1.54
N GLU A 3 -23.95 7.22 2.13
CA GLU A 3 -23.18 6.23 2.90
C GLU A 3 -22.18 5.45 2.03
N ALA A 4 -22.61 4.97 0.85
CA ALA A 4 -21.71 4.30 -0.10
C ALA A 4 -20.57 5.20 -0.57
N LEU A 5 -20.86 6.49 -0.83
CA LEU A 5 -19.86 7.48 -1.22
C LEU A 5 -18.86 7.78 -0.09
N GLY A 6 -19.36 7.90 1.15
CA GLY A 6 -18.52 8.13 2.34
C GLY A 6 -17.55 6.97 2.61
N ILE A 7 -18.01 5.73 2.41
CA ILE A 7 -17.15 4.56 2.57
C ILE A 7 -16.12 4.47 1.43
N ALA A 8 -16.53 4.72 0.18
CA ALA A 8 -15.59 4.78 -0.93
C ALA A 8 -14.52 5.86 -0.74
N SER A 9 -14.90 7.03 -0.22
CA SER A 9 -13.94 8.08 0.14
C SER A 9 -12.98 7.63 1.25
N SER A 10 -13.46 6.88 2.24
CA SER A 10 -12.63 6.32 3.32
C SER A 10 -11.62 5.29 2.79
N ILE A 11 -12.04 4.47 1.81
CA ILE A 11 -11.18 3.52 1.10
C ILE A 11 -10.09 4.26 0.30
N ILE A 12 -10.46 5.28 -0.48
CA ILE A 12 -9.50 6.08 -1.24
C ILE A 12 -8.48 6.74 -0.28
N THR A 13 -8.94 7.18 0.89
CA THR A 13 -8.08 7.77 1.92
C THR A 13 -7.03 6.78 2.44
N LEU A 14 -7.36 5.48 2.52
CA LEU A 14 -6.36 4.44 2.85
C LEU A 14 -5.31 4.29 1.75
N VAL A 15 -5.69 4.42 0.49
CA VAL A 15 -4.74 4.41 -0.64
C VAL A 15 -3.86 5.66 -0.61
N ASP A 16 -4.42 6.82 -0.28
CA ASP A 16 -3.65 8.06 -0.09
C ASP A 16 -2.65 7.94 1.06
N ALA A 17 -3.06 7.32 2.17
CA ALA A 17 -2.15 7.03 3.28
C ALA A 17 -0.99 6.12 2.82
N ALA A 18 -1.28 5.09 2.02
CA ALA A 18 -0.25 4.24 1.43
C ALA A 18 0.73 5.02 0.56
N HIS A 19 0.21 5.91 -0.30
CA HIS A 19 1.03 6.78 -1.14
C HIS A 19 1.94 7.69 -0.31
N ILE A 20 1.39 8.35 0.72
CA ILE A 20 2.16 9.22 1.63
C ILE A 20 3.28 8.44 2.32
N ILE A 21 2.95 7.29 2.91
CA ILE A 21 3.90 6.41 3.61
C ILE A 21 5.03 5.99 2.66
N VAL A 22 4.69 5.52 1.45
CA VAL A 22 5.70 5.09 0.47
C VAL A 22 6.51 6.29 -0.05
N SER A 23 5.92 7.47 -0.19
CA SER A 23 6.62 8.67 -0.65
C SER A 23 7.69 9.10 0.35
N TYR A 24 7.40 8.97 1.65
CA TYR A 24 8.33 9.29 2.72
C TYR A 24 9.61 8.43 2.66
N LEU A 25 9.55 7.22 2.10
CA LEU A 25 10.75 6.37 1.90
C LEU A 25 11.82 7.00 1.04
N LYS A 26 11.46 7.91 0.13
CA LYS A 26 12.42 8.62 -0.71
C LYS A 26 13.37 9.49 0.14
N ASP A 27 12.89 9.98 1.27
CA ASP A 27 13.58 10.93 2.14
C ASP A 27 14.37 10.23 3.27
N VAL A 28 13.99 9.00 3.65
CA VAL A 28 14.62 8.21 4.72
C VAL A 28 15.90 7.50 4.25
N LYS A 29 16.88 8.28 3.79
CA LYS A 29 18.21 7.78 3.37
C LYS A 29 19.14 7.45 4.55
N LYS A 30 18.87 7.97 5.76
CA LYS A 30 19.80 7.89 6.91
C LYS A 30 19.16 7.66 8.29
N ALA A 31 17.85 7.47 8.40
CA ALA A 31 17.17 7.36 9.69
C ALA A 31 16.59 5.94 9.92
N PRO A 32 17.36 5.00 10.52
CA PRO A 32 16.89 3.64 10.77
C PRO A 32 15.61 3.58 11.63
N LYS A 33 15.46 4.49 12.60
CA LYS A 33 14.22 4.61 13.41
C LYS A 33 12.99 4.97 12.58
N GLU A 34 13.16 5.79 11.55
CA GLU A 34 12.05 6.18 10.66
C GLU A 34 11.66 5.04 9.72
N ARG A 35 12.62 4.19 9.31
CA ARG A 35 12.33 2.96 8.56
C ARG A 35 11.51 1.96 9.37
N ASP A 36 11.84 1.78 10.64
CA ASP A 36 11.10 0.88 11.53
C ASP A 36 9.67 1.39 11.77
N LYS A 37 9.51 2.71 11.99
CA LYS A 37 8.20 3.34 12.12
C LYS A 37 7.37 3.11 10.86
N LEU A 38 7.98 3.31 9.69
CA LEU A 38 7.28 3.15 8.43
C LEU A 38 6.91 1.69 8.13
N SER A 39 7.78 0.74 8.45
CA SER A 39 7.49 -0.69 8.32
C SER A 39 6.27 -1.10 9.17
N LYS A 40 6.13 -0.51 10.37
CA LYS A 40 4.93 -0.69 11.20
C LYS A 40 3.69 -0.08 10.57
N GLU A 41 3.77 1.15 10.05
CA GLU A 41 2.65 1.81 9.39
C GLU A 41 2.17 1.05 8.15
N LEU A 42 3.09 0.57 7.31
CA LEU A 42 2.77 -0.32 6.17
C LEU A 42 2.10 -1.62 6.62
N SER A 43 2.57 -2.22 7.71
CA SER A 43 1.99 -3.45 8.24
C SER A 43 0.57 -3.23 8.75
N ASN A 44 0.32 -2.12 9.44
CA ASN A 44 -1.03 -1.75 9.89
C ASN A 44 -1.96 -1.51 8.71
N LEU A 45 -1.48 -0.83 7.66
CA LEU A 45 -2.28 -0.59 6.46
C LEU A 45 -2.66 -1.90 5.76
N ALA A 46 -1.73 -2.84 5.64
CA ALA A 46 -2.02 -4.17 5.09
C ALA A 46 -3.08 -4.93 5.91
N ILE A 47 -3.05 -4.81 7.25
CA ILE A 47 -4.09 -5.41 8.12
C ILE A 47 -5.46 -4.81 7.81
N TYR A 48 -5.56 -3.49 7.69
CA TYR A 48 -6.84 -2.82 7.37
C TYR A 48 -7.35 -3.20 5.99
N LEU A 49 -6.49 -3.23 4.97
CA LEU A 49 -6.87 -3.65 3.62
C LEU A 49 -7.36 -5.11 3.59
N ASN A 50 -6.70 -6.00 4.33
CA ASN A 50 -7.13 -7.39 4.44
C ASN A 50 -8.47 -7.54 5.19
N ALA A 51 -8.71 -6.73 6.22
CA ALA A 51 -10.01 -6.71 6.91
C ALA A 51 -11.13 -6.24 5.97
N VAL A 52 -10.86 -5.23 5.13
CA VAL A 52 -11.79 -4.81 4.07
C VAL A 52 -12.03 -5.97 3.09
N ASP A 53 -10.98 -6.67 2.62
CA ASP A 53 -11.11 -7.83 1.73
C ASP A 53 -12.01 -8.94 2.32
N GLN A 54 -11.88 -9.22 3.63
CA GLN A 54 -12.68 -10.26 4.29
C GLN A 54 -14.16 -9.87 4.45
N LEU A 55 -14.45 -8.58 4.71
CA LEU A 55 -15.82 -8.07 4.76
C LEU A 55 -16.52 -8.18 3.40
N THR A 56 -15.77 -8.12 2.30
CA THR A 56 -16.32 -8.31 0.94
C THR A 56 -16.86 -9.71 0.70
N ARG A 57 -16.37 -10.70 1.44
CA ARG A 57 -16.67 -12.13 1.24
C ARG A 57 -17.80 -12.63 2.13
N THR A 58 -18.25 -11.83 3.10
CA THR A 58 -19.15 -12.27 4.18
C THR A 58 -20.57 -11.70 4.11
N VAL A 59 -20.89 -10.84 3.14
CA VAL A 59 -22.22 -10.21 3.02
C VAL A 59 -23.01 -10.83 1.84
N ASP A 60 -24.34 -10.83 1.93
CA ASP A 60 -25.26 -11.44 0.96
C ASP A 60 -25.52 -10.57 -0.29
N ALA A 61 -25.69 -11.21 -1.45
CA ALA A 61 -25.52 -10.67 -2.82
C ALA A 61 -26.50 -9.57 -3.29
N GLY A 62 -27.28 -8.98 -2.39
CA GLY A 62 -28.28 -7.94 -2.70
C GLY A 62 -27.82 -6.49 -2.47
N ASP A 63 -26.66 -6.28 -1.83
CA ASP A 63 -26.22 -4.94 -1.43
C ASP A 63 -25.36 -4.25 -2.54
N PRO A 64 -25.76 -3.09 -3.07
CA PRO A 64 -24.92 -2.28 -3.97
C PRO A 64 -23.51 -2.02 -3.43
N TRP A 65 -23.34 -2.00 -2.10
CA TRP A 65 -22.04 -1.93 -1.43
C TRP A 65 -21.15 -3.13 -1.76
N LEU A 66 -21.66 -4.36 -1.68
CA LEU A 66 -20.91 -5.56 -2.04
C LEU A 66 -20.46 -5.55 -3.48
N ALA A 67 -21.33 -5.10 -4.39
CA ALA A 67 -20.99 -5.00 -5.80
C ALA A 67 -19.84 -4.01 -6.03
N MET A 68 -19.87 -2.84 -5.37
CA MET A 68 -18.78 -1.87 -5.40
C MET A 68 -17.48 -2.47 -4.84
N VAL A 69 -17.58 -3.11 -3.68
CA VAL A 69 -16.45 -3.66 -2.96
C VAL A 69 -15.82 -4.86 -3.67
N GLN A 70 -16.61 -5.72 -4.32
CA GLN A 70 -16.13 -6.78 -5.18
C GLN A 70 -15.34 -6.22 -6.37
N ARG A 71 -15.78 -5.10 -6.97
CA ARG A 71 -15.02 -4.42 -8.04
C ARG A 71 -13.68 -3.88 -7.55
N LEU A 72 -13.57 -3.56 -6.27
CA LEU A 72 -12.35 -3.07 -5.63
C LEU A 72 -11.42 -4.20 -5.14
N SER A 73 -11.88 -5.45 -5.06
CA SER A 73 -11.08 -6.60 -4.58
C SER A 73 -9.76 -6.80 -5.35
N GLY A 74 -9.81 -6.68 -6.69
CA GLY A 74 -8.62 -6.76 -7.54
C GLY A 74 -7.60 -5.65 -7.26
N PRO A 75 -8.01 -4.37 -7.31
CA PRO A 75 -7.18 -3.24 -6.88
C PRO A 75 -6.60 -3.39 -5.46
N PHE A 76 -7.38 -3.89 -4.50
CA PHE A 76 -6.89 -4.12 -3.13
C PHE A 76 -5.81 -5.19 -3.05
N MET A 77 -6.01 -6.32 -3.74
CA MET A 77 -5.01 -7.37 -3.80
C MET A 77 -3.69 -6.86 -4.41
N GLN A 78 -3.78 -6.03 -5.46
CA GLN A 78 -2.60 -5.41 -6.07
C GLN A 78 -1.88 -4.47 -5.09
N LEU A 79 -2.63 -3.66 -4.33
CA LEU A 79 -2.07 -2.77 -3.32
C LEU A 79 -1.39 -3.55 -2.19
N ASP A 80 -2.01 -4.61 -1.68
CA ASP A 80 -1.43 -5.46 -0.62
C ASP A 80 -0.12 -6.13 -1.08
N VAL A 81 -0.10 -6.72 -2.28
CA VAL A 81 1.13 -7.31 -2.86
C VAL A 81 2.24 -6.26 -2.97
N LEU A 82 1.91 -5.07 -3.48
CA LEU A 82 2.86 -3.99 -3.63
C LEU A 82 3.47 -3.55 -2.29
N LEU A 83 2.62 -3.37 -1.26
CA LEU A 83 3.08 -2.95 0.07
C LEU A 83 3.96 -4.00 0.74
N LYS A 84 3.62 -5.29 0.56
CA LYS A 84 4.45 -6.41 1.03
C LYS A 84 5.81 -6.45 0.35
N ASP A 85 5.87 -6.19 -0.95
CA ASP A 85 7.13 -6.13 -1.71
C ASP A 85 8.00 -4.94 -1.27
N ILE A 86 7.39 -3.77 -1.02
CA ILE A 86 8.10 -2.61 -0.47
C ILE A 86 8.65 -2.96 0.91
N LYS A 87 7.84 -3.57 1.80
CA LYS A 87 8.29 -3.98 3.14
C LYS A 87 9.51 -4.90 3.10
N LYS A 88 9.50 -5.93 2.24
CA LYS A 88 10.66 -6.82 2.05
C LYS A 88 11.93 -6.06 1.64
N LYS A 89 11.80 -5.02 0.82
CA LYS A 89 12.93 -4.19 0.39
C LYS A 89 13.43 -3.23 1.46
N LEU A 90 12.64 -3.00 2.52
CA LEU A 90 13.03 -2.19 3.68
C LEU A 90 13.74 -2.98 4.76
N GLU A 91 13.65 -4.32 4.73
CA GLU A 91 14.36 -5.17 5.67
C GLU A 91 15.87 -4.92 5.55
N PRO A 92 16.58 -4.77 6.68
CA PRO A 92 18.01 -4.49 6.66
C PRO A 92 18.76 -5.61 5.93
N ALA A 93 19.66 -5.22 5.05
CA ALA A 93 20.66 -6.14 4.52
C ALA A 93 21.44 -6.75 5.69
N SER A 94 21.59 -8.08 5.70
CA SER A 94 22.29 -8.84 6.75
C SER A 94 23.64 -8.21 7.13
N ASP A 95 24.04 -8.40 8.39
CA ASP A 95 25.19 -7.75 9.07
C ASP A 95 26.57 -7.88 8.38
N GLY A 96 26.67 -8.55 7.22
CA GLY A 96 27.88 -8.68 6.42
C GLY A 96 27.95 -7.82 5.15
N MET A 97 26.93 -7.00 4.83
CA MET A 97 26.89 -6.31 3.53
C MET A 97 27.68 -4.99 3.51
N GLY A 98 28.77 -4.96 2.72
CA GLY A 98 29.62 -3.77 2.56
C GLY A 98 28.89 -2.54 2.00
N LYS A 99 29.39 -1.34 2.35
CA LYS A 99 28.79 -0.01 2.04
C LYS A 99 28.42 0.21 0.56
N MET A 100 29.17 -0.39 -0.37
CA MET A 100 28.89 -0.30 -1.81
C MET A 100 27.63 -1.10 -2.20
N LYS A 101 27.48 -2.33 -1.68
CA LYS A 101 26.28 -3.15 -1.89
C LYS A 101 25.04 -2.50 -1.27
N GLN A 102 25.17 -1.91 -0.07
CA GLN A 102 24.08 -1.13 0.52
C GLN A 102 23.67 0.09 -0.32
N ARG A 103 24.63 0.83 -0.90
CA ARG A 103 24.31 1.95 -1.80
C ARG A 103 23.61 1.52 -3.08
N LEU A 104 24.04 0.41 -3.67
CA LEU A 104 23.40 -0.15 -4.86
C LEU A 104 21.99 -0.65 -4.55
N LEU A 105 21.82 -1.46 -3.50
CA LEU A 105 20.49 -1.89 -3.04
C LEU A 105 19.57 -0.72 -2.73
N TRP A 106 20.09 0.38 -2.16
CA TRP A 106 19.28 1.58 -1.93
C TRP A 106 18.92 2.32 -3.21
N LYS A 107 19.82 2.40 -4.21
CA LYS A 107 19.48 2.96 -5.53
C LYS A 107 18.38 2.14 -6.21
N PHE A 108 18.52 0.82 -6.22
CA PHE A 108 17.49 -0.10 -6.73
C PHE A 108 16.19 0.00 -5.92
N SER A 109 16.28 0.18 -4.60
CA SER A 109 15.12 0.41 -3.74
C SER A 109 14.43 1.72 -4.10
N LYS A 110 15.18 2.81 -4.31
CA LYS A 110 14.63 4.13 -4.68
C LYS A 110 13.90 4.11 -6.03
N GLU A 111 14.52 3.54 -7.06
CA GLU A 111 13.87 3.33 -8.38
C GLU A 111 12.60 2.50 -8.20
N SER A 112 12.65 1.45 -7.38
CA SER A 112 11.46 0.65 -7.12
C SER A 112 10.40 1.32 -6.23
N ILE A 113 10.77 2.33 -5.43
CA ILE A 113 9.83 3.16 -4.67
C ILE A 113 9.13 4.13 -5.63
N GLU A 114 9.84 4.68 -6.62
CA GLU A 114 9.25 5.51 -7.68
C GLU A 114 8.23 4.70 -8.50
N ASP A 115 8.62 3.52 -8.98
CA ASP A 115 7.70 2.59 -9.65
C ASP A 115 6.51 2.19 -8.76
N ALA A 116 6.76 1.98 -7.46
CA ALA A 116 5.69 1.64 -6.52
C ALA A 116 4.68 2.78 -6.38
N LEU A 117 5.13 4.03 -6.29
CA LEU A 117 4.23 5.19 -6.20
C LEU A 117 3.40 5.34 -7.47
N GLU A 118 4.00 5.18 -8.65
CA GLU A 118 3.24 5.20 -9.90
C GLU A 118 2.17 4.10 -9.93
N ARG A 119 2.50 2.91 -9.43
CA ARG A 119 1.54 1.80 -9.34
C ARG A 119 0.43 2.09 -8.34
N ILE A 120 0.72 2.70 -7.19
CA ILE A 120 -0.30 3.12 -6.21
C ILE A 120 -1.24 4.15 -6.85
N GLU A 121 -0.72 5.14 -7.56
CA GLU A 121 -1.54 6.15 -8.25
C GLU A 121 -2.42 5.55 -9.37
N ARG A 122 -1.91 4.57 -10.11
CA ARG A 122 -2.71 3.81 -11.08
C ARG A 122 -3.82 3.01 -10.40
N ILE A 123 -3.51 2.31 -9.31
CA ILE A 123 -4.49 1.56 -8.51
C ILE A 123 -5.57 2.52 -7.98
N LYS A 124 -5.18 3.66 -7.41
CA LYS A 124 -6.10 4.71 -6.95
C LYS A 124 -7.02 5.18 -8.06
N SER A 125 -6.48 5.46 -9.24
CA SER A 125 -7.27 5.89 -10.40
C SER A 125 -8.30 4.84 -10.81
N LEU A 126 -7.91 3.56 -10.83
CA LEU A 126 -8.84 2.45 -11.12
C LEU A 126 -9.94 2.33 -10.06
N MET A 127 -9.61 2.56 -8.79
CA MET A 127 -10.59 2.53 -7.69
C MET A 127 -11.58 3.69 -7.79
N ILE A 128 -11.14 4.89 -8.13
CA ILE A 128 -12.01 6.06 -8.34
C ILE A 128 -13.00 5.81 -9.48
N VAL A 129 -12.57 5.17 -10.58
CA VAL A 129 -13.44 4.85 -11.72
C VAL A 129 -14.41 3.70 -11.41
N ALA A 130 -14.07 2.82 -10.46
CA ALA A 130 -14.90 1.68 -10.09
C ALA A 130 -16.03 1.99 -9.09
N VAL A 131 -15.96 3.16 -8.45
CA VAL A 131 -16.89 3.68 -7.43
C VAL A 131 -18.03 4.47 -8.06
#